data_AF-A0A849Z310-F1
#
_entry.id   AF-A0A849Z310-F1
#
_cell.length_a   1.000
_cell.length_b   1.000
_cell.length_c   1.000
_cell.angle_alpha   90.00
_cell.angle_beta   90.00
_cell.angle_gamma   90.00
#
_symmetry.space_group_name_H-M   'P 1'
#
loop_
_entity.id
_entity.type
_entity.pdbx_description
1 polymer ?
#
loop_
_entity_poly.entity_id
_entity_poly.type
_entity_poly.pdbx_seq_one_letter_code
_entity_poly.pdbx_strand_id
1 'polypeptide(L)'
;MAFGVSGRTKNRAAFEAEAAARGCTVRSFDEIPVGEYRVADGAKDLLRAAITGDTPAKTTSLDIFWLAGAAGNVMYVQPYQLEDALVGEMHIRLGGGLPQPIALCRAAFWRKKWATAEDRALLARLEGHAPLREATKRLAWTRHTTMGSIELDWTVQLAALGDGTSHLVVQTGCSALDIREQMLGPFIEVMLALESLLQAGIQPAHGLYFQPAYSHLFFEASAAGR
;
A
#
# COMPACT_ATOMS: atom_id res chain seq x y z
N MET A 1 -14.60 24.94 -26.09
CA MET A 1 -13.33 24.49 -25.49
C MET A 1 -13.67 23.40 -24.51
N ALA A 2 -13.30 22.15 -24.78
CA ALA A 2 -13.49 21.05 -23.83
C ALA A 2 -12.49 21.22 -22.70
N PHE A 3 -12.97 21.46 -21.48
CA PHE A 3 -12.13 21.37 -20.29
C PHE A 3 -11.58 19.93 -20.23
N GLY A 4 -10.27 19.79 -20.38
CA GLY A 4 -9.62 18.49 -20.28
C GLY A 4 -9.93 17.87 -18.92
N VAL A 5 -10.40 16.63 -18.91
CA VAL A 5 -10.58 15.85 -17.68
C VAL A 5 -9.25 15.85 -16.90
N SER A 6 -9.27 16.31 -15.64
CA SER A 6 -8.05 16.43 -14.81
C SER A 6 -7.31 15.09 -14.72
N GLY A 7 -5.98 15.14 -14.55
CA GLY A 7 -5.15 13.94 -14.42
C GLY A 7 -5.64 13.04 -13.29
N ARG A 8 -6.07 13.66 -12.18
CA ARG A 8 -6.67 13.00 -11.02
C ARG A 8 -7.96 12.24 -11.35
N THR A 9 -8.88 12.83 -12.12
CA THR A 9 -10.13 12.15 -12.52
C THR A 9 -9.86 10.92 -13.40
N LYS A 10 -8.86 11.01 -14.29
CA LYS A 10 -8.43 9.86 -15.10
C LYS A 10 -7.80 8.76 -14.24
N ASN A 11 -6.99 9.14 -13.25
CA ASN A 11 -6.36 8.20 -12.32
C ASN A 11 -7.41 7.46 -11.50
N ARG A 12 -8.42 8.16 -10.99
CA ARG A 12 -9.54 7.55 -10.29
C ARG A 12 -10.29 6.52 -11.15
N ALA A 13 -10.66 6.89 -12.38
CA ALA A 13 -11.37 5.97 -13.28
C ALA A 13 -10.51 4.74 -13.63
N ALA A 14 -9.20 4.91 -13.82
CA ALA A 14 -8.28 3.80 -14.03
C ALA A 14 -8.23 2.86 -12.82
N PHE A 15 -8.27 3.40 -11.60
CA PHE A 15 -8.29 2.62 -10.36
C PHE A 15 -9.54 1.80 -10.19
N GLU A 16 -10.69 2.45 -10.38
CA GLU A 16 -11.98 1.78 -10.29
C GLU A 16 -12.08 0.66 -11.34
N ALA A 17 -11.54 0.87 -12.55
CA ALA A 17 -11.48 -0.15 -13.59
C ALA A 17 -10.55 -1.32 -13.22
N GLU A 18 -9.36 -1.05 -12.67
CA GLU A 18 -8.45 -2.11 -12.20
C GLU A 18 -9.07 -2.89 -11.04
N ALA A 19 -9.68 -2.20 -10.08
CA ALA A 19 -10.41 -2.80 -8.96
C ALA A 19 -11.51 -3.74 -9.45
N ALA A 20 -12.37 -3.26 -10.36
CA ALA A 20 -13.44 -4.07 -10.92
C ALA A 20 -12.91 -5.31 -11.66
N ALA A 21 -11.84 -5.16 -12.44
CA ALA A 21 -11.19 -6.28 -13.15
C ALA A 21 -10.62 -7.34 -12.21
N ARG A 22 -10.37 -6.99 -10.94
CA ARG A 22 -9.89 -7.90 -9.88
C ARG A 22 -10.99 -8.32 -8.90
N GLY A 23 -12.26 -8.08 -9.22
CA GLY A 23 -13.40 -8.43 -8.37
C GLY A 23 -13.45 -7.63 -7.07
N CYS A 24 -12.84 -6.45 -7.05
CA CYS A 24 -12.93 -5.49 -5.94
C CYS A 24 -13.91 -4.37 -6.30
N THR A 25 -14.57 -3.81 -5.30
CA THR A 25 -15.46 -2.66 -5.42
C THR A 25 -14.95 -1.53 -4.52
N VAL A 26 -14.82 -0.33 -5.08
CA VAL A 26 -14.53 0.87 -4.29
C VAL A 26 -15.78 1.22 -3.48
N ARG A 27 -15.69 1.08 -2.16
CA ARG A 27 -16.77 1.38 -1.19
C ARG A 27 -16.90 2.86 -0.91
N SER A 28 -15.76 3.53 -0.75
CA SER A 28 -15.71 4.98 -0.53
C SER A 28 -14.42 5.55 -1.10
N PHE A 29 -14.52 6.83 -1.42
CA PHE A 29 -13.43 7.66 -1.93
C PHE A 29 -13.46 8.96 -1.13
N ASP A 30 -12.33 9.31 -0.53
CA ASP A 30 -12.15 10.56 0.20
C ASP A 30 -10.98 11.33 -0.41
N GLU A 31 -11.26 12.54 -0.90
CA GLU A 31 -10.25 13.50 -1.32
C GLU A 31 -9.97 14.47 -0.15
N ILE A 32 -8.71 14.59 0.25
CA ILE A 32 -8.30 15.37 1.42
C ILE A 32 -7.20 16.35 1.01
N PRO A 33 -7.47 17.67 0.95
CA PRO A 33 -6.43 18.69 0.86
C PRO A 33 -5.56 18.68 2.12
N VAL A 34 -4.24 18.75 1.95
CA VAL A 34 -3.29 18.91 3.06
C VAL A 34 -3.29 20.39 3.46
N GLY A 35 -3.67 20.68 4.72
CA GLY A 35 -3.59 22.03 5.31
C GLY A 35 -4.90 22.80 5.45
N GLU A 36 -6.02 22.33 4.88
CA GLU A 36 -7.35 22.93 5.13
C GLU A 36 -8.13 22.07 6.14
N TYR A 37 -8.31 22.60 7.35
CA TYR A 37 -8.98 21.91 8.44
C TYR A 37 -10.32 22.57 8.80
N ARG A 38 -11.40 21.79 8.81
CA ARG A 38 -12.64 22.10 9.53
C ARG A 38 -13.15 20.84 10.22
N VAL A 39 -13.19 20.89 11.55
CA VAL A 39 -13.66 19.86 12.49
C VAL A 39 -15.13 19.54 12.18
N ALA A 40 -15.47 18.29 11.83
CA ALA A 40 -16.88 17.90 11.73
C ALA A 40 -17.17 16.40 11.90
N ASP A 41 -16.21 15.48 11.72
CA ASP A 41 -16.46 14.02 11.75
C ASP A 41 -15.31 13.24 12.41
N GLY A 42 -15.48 12.83 13.66
CA GLY A 42 -14.42 12.35 14.56
C GLY A 42 -13.47 11.25 14.05
N ALA A 43 -13.94 10.25 13.30
CA ALA A 43 -13.06 9.18 12.78
C ALA A 43 -12.29 9.61 11.52
N LYS A 44 -12.92 10.41 10.65
CA LYS A 44 -12.25 11.02 9.49
C LYS A 44 -11.27 12.11 9.94
N ASP A 45 -11.57 12.79 11.04
CA ASP A 45 -10.76 13.86 11.59
C ASP A 45 -9.50 13.36 12.29
N LEU A 46 -9.52 12.18 12.91
CA LEU A 46 -8.32 11.50 13.43
C LEU A 46 -7.40 11.03 12.30
N LEU A 47 -7.95 10.47 11.22
CA LEU A 47 -7.19 10.19 9.98
C LEU A 47 -6.57 11.48 9.42
N ARG A 48 -7.34 12.57 9.33
CA ARG A 48 -6.88 13.88 8.81
C ARG A 48 -5.77 14.51 9.64
N ALA A 49 -5.82 14.41 10.97
CA ALA A 49 -4.78 14.93 11.86
C ALA A 49 -3.46 14.12 11.77
N ALA A 50 -3.56 12.80 11.61
CA ALA A 50 -2.41 11.91 11.45
C ALA A 50 -1.68 12.10 10.11
N ILE A 51 -2.42 12.42 9.03
CA ILE A 51 -1.84 12.77 7.71
C ILE A 51 -0.93 13.98 7.80
N THR A 52 -1.34 15.01 8.55
CA THR A 52 -0.65 16.31 8.56
C THR A 52 0.63 16.35 9.40
N GLY A 53 0.89 15.32 10.22
CA GLY A 53 2.04 15.30 11.14
C GLY A 53 3.38 14.95 10.47
N ASP A 54 3.37 14.06 9.47
CA ASP A 54 4.58 13.47 8.87
C ASP A 54 4.54 13.39 7.33
N THR A 55 3.61 14.09 6.66
CA THR A 55 3.59 14.18 5.20
C THR A 55 4.95 14.63 4.64
N PRO A 56 5.47 13.99 3.57
CA PRO A 56 6.60 14.54 2.83
C PRO A 56 6.27 15.98 2.44
N ALA A 57 7.20 16.91 2.63
CA ALA A 57 7.03 18.38 2.53
C ALA A 57 6.48 18.93 1.20
N LYS A 58 6.13 18.05 0.24
CA LYS A 58 5.62 18.36 -1.09
C LYS A 58 4.18 17.90 -1.33
N THR A 59 3.57 17.16 -0.41
CA THR A 59 2.20 16.63 -0.58
C THR A 59 1.18 17.74 -0.31
N THR A 60 0.29 17.99 -1.27
CA THR A 60 -0.77 19.01 -1.19
C THR A 60 -2.17 18.40 -1.02
N SER A 61 -2.38 17.16 -1.43
CA SER A 61 -3.64 16.44 -1.24
C SER A 61 -3.43 14.93 -1.26
N LEU A 62 -4.40 14.19 -0.71
CA LEU A 62 -4.48 12.73 -0.75
C LEU A 62 -5.81 12.30 -1.37
N ASP A 63 -5.75 11.23 -2.15
CA ASP A 63 -6.92 10.41 -2.48
C ASP A 63 -6.85 9.11 -1.69
N ILE A 64 -7.92 8.81 -0.94
CA ILE A 64 -8.05 7.57 -0.18
C ILE A 64 -9.18 6.74 -0.79
N PHE A 65 -8.84 5.55 -1.24
CA PHE A 65 -9.78 4.57 -1.77
C PHE A 65 -9.93 3.42 -0.80
N TRP A 66 -11.17 3.15 -0.38
CA TRP A 66 -11.51 1.98 0.39
C TRP A 66 -12.11 0.94 -0.55
N LEU A 67 -11.46 -0.22 -0.67
CA LEU A 67 -11.90 -1.31 -1.51
C LEU A 67 -12.42 -2.45 -0.65
N ALA A 68 -13.48 -3.11 -1.11
CA ALA A 68 -13.88 -4.41 -0.61
C ALA A 68 -13.81 -5.43 -1.75
N GLY A 69 -13.34 -6.63 -1.45
CA GLY A 69 -13.32 -7.72 -2.41
C GLY A 69 -12.97 -9.05 -1.76
N ALA A 70 -12.61 -10.04 -2.58
CA ALA A 70 -12.20 -11.37 -2.13
C ALA A 70 -10.97 -11.32 -1.18
N ALA A 71 -10.16 -10.28 -1.29
CA ALA A 71 -8.99 -10.02 -0.47
C ALA A 71 -9.31 -9.36 0.89
N GLY A 72 -10.58 -9.04 1.18
CA GLY A 72 -10.97 -8.26 2.35
C GLY A 72 -11.03 -6.76 2.08
N ASN A 73 -10.92 -5.95 3.13
CA ASN A 73 -10.94 -4.49 3.02
C ASN A 73 -9.52 -3.98 2.79
N VAL A 74 -9.24 -3.56 1.56
CA VAL A 74 -7.98 -2.93 1.18
C VAL A 74 -8.18 -1.43 1.22
N MET A 75 -7.16 -0.69 1.62
CA MET A 75 -7.17 0.75 1.45
C MET A 75 -5.95 1.19 0.65
N TYR A 76 -6.17 2.06 -0.32
CA TYR A 76 -5.14 2.65 -1.16
C TYR A 76 -5.08 4.16 -0.93
N VAL A 77 -3.89 4.69 -0.66
CA VAL A 77 -3.62 6.11 -0.49
C VAL A 77 -2.76 6.57 -1.66
N GLN A 78 -3.27 7.53 -2.42
CA GLN A 78 -2.56 8.19 -3.50
C GLN A 78 -2.28 9.64 -3.11
N PRO A 79 -1.04 9.98 -2.74
CA PRO A 79 -0.66 11.35 -2.49
C PRO A 79 -0.47 12.15 -3.78
N TYR A 80 -0.68 13.45 -3.71
CA TYR A 80 -0.50 14.39 -4.82
C TYR A 80 0.33 15.60 -4.39
N GLN A 81 1.14 16.10 -5.31
CA GLN A 81 1.68 17.45 -5.30
C GLN A 81 0.98 18.25 -6.40
N LEU A 82 0.07 19.15 -6.03
CA LEU A 82 -0.89 19.77 -6.93
C LEU A 82 -1.68 18.69 -7.70
N GLU A 83 -1.42 18.53 -9.00
CA GLU A 83 -2.05 17.53 -9.86
C GLU A 83 -1.15 16.30 -10.10
N ASP A 84 0.11 16.35 -9.66
CA ASP A 84 1.09 15.29 -9.89
C ASP A 84 0.97 14.19 -8.84
N ALA A 85 0.71 12.97 -9.28
CA ALA A 85 0.63 11.81 -8.40
C ALA A 85 2.03 11.46 -7.85
N LEU A 86 2.13 11.34 -6.52
CA LEU A 86 3.32 10.89 -5.81
C LEU A 86 3.27 9.35 -5.58
N VAL A 87 4.21 8.81 -4.81
CA VAL A 87 4.28 7.38 -4.44
C VAL A 87 3.05 7.00 -3.62
N GLY A 88 2.20 6.12 -4.15
CA GLY A 88 1.04 5.58 -3.45
C GLY A 88 1.36 4.45 -2.48
N GLU A 89 0.45 4.16 -1.56
CA GLU A 89 0.57 3.09 -0.57
C GLU A 89 -0.72 2.25 -0.53
N MET A 90 -0.58 0.93 -0.58
CA MET A 90 -1.68 -0.01 -0.33
C MET A 90 -1.51 -0.64 1.04
N HIS A 91 -2.61 -0.71 1.78
CA HIS A 91 -2.65 -1.21 3.14
C HIS A 91 -3.77 -2.25 3.28
N ILE A 92 -3.48 -3.30 4.04
CA ILE A 92 -4.49 -4.27 4.46
C ILE A 92 -4.12 -4.87 5.82
N ARG A 93 -5.16 -5.22 6.58
CA ARG A 93 -5.04 -5.97 7.81
C ARG A 93 -5.36 -7.44 7.54
N LEU A 94 -4.41 -8.32 7.86
CA LEU A 94 -4.50 -9.77 7.64
C LEU A 94 -4.66 -10.50 8.96
N GLY A 95 -5.36 -11.64 8.94
CA GLY A 95 -5.46 -12.53 10.09
C GLY A 95 -4.16 -13.29 10.34
N GLY A 96 -3.75 -13.40 11.61
CA GLY A 96 -2.48 -14.01 11.98
C GLY A 96 -1.28 -13.08 11.78
N GLY A 97 -0.08 -13.62 11.94
CA GLY A 97 1.17 -12.89 11.74
C GLY A 97 2.39 -13.76 11.48
N LEU A 98 3.54 -13.11 11.40
CA LEU A 98 4.85 -13.76 11.37
C LEU A 98 5.59 -13.51 12.68
N PRO A 99 6.49 -14.42 13.11
CA PRO A 99 7.21 -14.29 14.38
C PRO A 99 8.15 -13.07 14.44
N GLN A 100 8.43 -12.44 13.30
CA GLN A 100 9.21 -11.21 13.17
C GLN A 100 8.60 -10.33 12.08
N PRO A 101 8.83 -9.00 12.09
CA PRO A 101 8.48 -8.17 10.95
C PRO A 101 9.32 -8.59 9.74
N ILE A 102 8.78 -8.38 8.55
CA ILE A 102 9.50 -8.64 7.30
C ILE A 102 9.39 -7.44 6.37
N ALA A 103 10.39 -7.26 5.51
CA ALA A 103 10.33 -6.30 4.42
C ALA A 103 10.94 -6.86 3.14
N LEU A 104 10.32 -6.62 1.99
CA LEU A 104 10.93 -6.79 0.68
C LEU A 104 11.50 -5.44 0.26
N CYS A 105 12.81 -5.36 0.14
CA CYS A 105 13.50 -4.13 -0.22
C CYS A 105 14.42 -4.36 -1.40
N ARG A 106 14.75 -3.29 -2.11
CA ARG A 106 15.84 -3.33 -3.08
C ARG A 106 17.18 -3.48 -2.35
N ALA A 107 17.89 -4.56 -2.65
CA ALA A 107 19.27 -4.77 -2.23
C ALA A 107 20.24 -4.23 -3.29
N ALA A 108 21.55 -4.32 -3.00
CA ALA A 108 22.59 -3.98 -3.96
C ALA A 108 22.38 -4.71 -5.30
N PHE A 109 22.69 -4.03 -6.41
CA PHE A 109 22.57 -4.56 -7.78
C PHE A 109 21.15 -4.94 -8.26
N TRP A 110 20.15 -4.11 -7.94
CA TRP A 110 18.79 -4.18 -8.52
C TRP A 110 17.97 -5.43 -8.14
N ARG A 111 18.45 -6.25 -7.21
CA ARG A 111 17.72 -7.44 -6.75
C ARG A 111 16.87 -7.11 -5.53
N LYS A 112 15.58 -7.46 -5.57
CA LYS A 112 14.71 -7.39 -4.38
C LYS A 112 15.03 -8.58 -3.47
N LYS A 113 15.18 -8.32 -2.17
CA LYS A 113 15.44 -9.35 -1.17
C LYS A 113 14.56 -9.14 0.05
N TRP A 114 14.08 -10.24 0.62
CA TRP A 114 13.41 -10.23 1.91
C TRP A 114 14.42 -9.94 3.03
N ALA A 115 14.01 -9.14 3.99
CA ALA A 115 14.72 -8.79 5.21
C ALA A 115 13.84 -9.14 6.41
N THR A 116 14.48 -9.64 7.47
CA THR A 116 13.89 -9.98 8.78
C THR A 116 14.98 -9.78 9.85
N ALA A 117 14.62 -9.76 11.14
CA ALA A 117 15.54 -9.53 12.26
C ALA A 117 16.38 -10.78 12.56
N GLU A 118 17.26 -11.11 11.62
CA GLU A 118 18.25 -12.20 11.65
C GLU A 118 17.67 -13.63 11.70
N ASP A 119 16.36 -13.81 11.55
CA ASP A 119 15.74 -15.13 11.43
C ASP A 119 15.98 -15.77 10.05
N ARG A 120 17.02 -16.60 9.96
CA ARG A 120 17.38 -17.33 8.73
C ARG A 120 16.34 -18.37 8.33
N ALA A 121 15.60 -18.96 9.27
CA ALA A 121 14.60 -19.98 8.97
C ALA A 121 13.36 -19.33 8.35
N LEU A 122 12.91 -18.20 8.89
CA LEU A 122 11.85 -17.40 8.30
C LEU A 122 12.26 -16.89 6.91
N LEU A 123 13.49 -16.38 6.76
CA LEU A 123 13.99 -15.92 5.47
C LEU A 123 13.99 -17.05 4.42
N ALA A 124 14.49 -18.23 4.78
CA ALA A 124 14.47 -19.39 3.89
C ALA A 124 13.04 -19.81 3.53
N ARG A 125 12.08 -19.70 4.47
CA ARG A 125 10.67 -19.96 4.23
C ARG A 125 10.07 -18.96 3.23
N LEU A 126 10.36 -17.67 3.37
CA LEU A 126 9.89 -16.61 2.46
C LEU A 126 10.49 -16.78 1.05
N GLU A 127 11.80 -16.97 0.96
CA GLU A 127 12.52 -17.12 -0.31
C GLU A 127 12.17 -18.45 -1.02
N GLY A 128 11.88 -19.50 -0.25
CA GLY A 128 11.46 -20.81 -0.74
C GLY A 128 9.98 -20.91 -1.11
N HIS A 129 9.14 -19.95 -0.70
CA HIS A 129 7.70 -20.00 -0.96
C HIS A 129 7.37 -19.63 -2.40
N ALA A 130 7.09 -20.64 -3.24
CA ALA A 130 6.89 -20.44 -4.68
C ALA A 130 5.79 -19.42 -5.02
N PRO A 131 4.59 -19.44 -4.39
CA PRO A 131 3.57 -18.41 -4.66
C PRO A 131 4.07 -16.99 -4.36
N LEU A 132 4.78 -16.80 -3.25
CA LEU A 132 5.29 -15.48 -2.85
C LEU A 132 6.39 -15.01 -3.80
N ARG A 133 7.26 -15.92 -4.23
CA ARG A 133 8.30 -15.62 -5.22
C ARG A 133 7.71 -15.20 -6.56
N GLU A 134 6.68 -15.89 -7.05
CA GLU A 134 6.02 -15.49 -8.29
C GLU A 134 5.25 -14.16 -8.15
N ALA A 135 4.55 -13.94 -7.03
CA ALA A 135 3.87 -12.68 -6.75
C ALA A 135 4.84 -11.48 -6.71
N THR A 136 5.98 -11.63 -6.03
CA THR A 136 7.00 -10.58 -5.91
C THR A 136 7.70 -10.24 -7.22
N LYS A 137 7.80 -11.19 -8.17
CA LYS A 137 8.26 -10.89 -9.54
C LYS A 137 7.32 -9.94 -10.26
N ARG A 138 6.00 -10.00 -9.99
CA ARG A 138 5.02 -9.09 -10.60
C ARG A 138 5.07 -7.68 -10.05
N LEU A 139 5.76 -7.47 -8.92
CA LEU A 139 6.13 -6.14 -8.46
C LEU A 139 7.30 -5.56 -9.27
N ALA A 140 7.98 -6.32 -10.13
CA ALA A 140 8.98 -5.75 -11.02
C ALA A 140 8.25 -5.06 -12.18
N TRP A 141 8.37 -3.74 -12.25
CA TRP A 141 7.83 -2.96 -13.35
C TRP A 141 8.94 -2.15 -13.99
N THR A 142 9.10 -2.35 -15.30
CA THR A 142 10.05 -1.61 -16.12
C THR A 142 9.31 -1.16 -17.37
N ARG A 143 9.24 0.15 -17.60
CA ARG A 143 8.73 0.71 -18.84
C ARG A 143 9.87 1.20 -19.69
N HIS A 144 9.92 0.72 -20.94
CA HIS A 144 10.84 1.26 -21.93
C HIS A 144 10.22 2.50 -22.57
N THR A 145 10.97 3.59 -22.57
CA THR A 145 10.66 4.85 -23.24
C THR A 145 11.72 5.12 -24.30
N THR A 146 11.45 6.04 -25.23
CA THR A 146 12.41 6.47 -26.24
C THR A 146 13.72 7.01 -25.64
N MET A 147 13.70 7.49 -24.39
CA MET A 147 14.84 8.08 -23.69
C MET A 147 15.50 7.15 -22.66
N GLY A 148 15.04 5.91 -22.51
CA GLY A 148 15.58 4.95 -21.53
C GLY A 148 14.49 4.11 -20.84
N SER A 149 14.87 3.34 -19.83
CA SER A 149 13.94 2.58 -18.99
C SER A 149 13.59 3.30 -17.70
N ILE A 150 12.32 3.25 -17.32
CA ILE A 150 11.82 3.68 -16.02
C ILE A 150 11.54 2.41 -15.22
N GLU A 151 12.24 2.26 -14.09
CA GLU A 151 12.03 1.16 -13.14
C GLU A 151 11.39 1.69 -11.87
N LEU A 152 10.48 0.91 -11.30
CA LEU A 152 9.83 1.26 -10.04
C LEU A 152 10.39 0.41 -8.92
N ASP A 153 10.80 1.09 -7.87
CA ASP A 153 11.18 0.47 -6.61
C ASP A 153 9.92 0.23 -5.77
N TRP A 154 9.72 -1.02 -5.39
CA TRP A 154 8.59 -1.41 -4.55
C TRP A 154 9.11 -1.90 -3.22
N THR A 155 8.45 -1.45 -2.16
CA THR A 155 8.69 -1.91 -0.81
C THR A 155 7.45 -2.62 -0.32
N VAL A 156 7.62 -3.85 0.17
CA VAL A 156 6.57 -4.61 0.86
C VAL A 156 6.98 -4.72 2.31
N GLN A 157 6.08 -4.50 3.26
CA GLN A 157 6.36 -4.71 4.68
C GLN A 157 5.19 -5.38 5.36
N LEU A 158 5.47 -6.30 6.27
CA LEU A 158 4.46 -6.94 7.11
C LEU A 158 4.93 -6.95 8.55
N ALA A 159 4.10 -6.43 9.46
CA ALA A 159 4.35 -6.44 10.89
C ALA A 159 3.13 -6.97 11.66
N ALA A 160 3.36 -7.67 12.77
CA ALA A 160 2.29 -8.08 13.69
C ALA A 160 1.80 -6.85 14.47
N LEU A 161 0.49 -6.78 14.72
CA LEU A 161 -0.14 -5.68 15.47
C LEU A 161 -0.33 -6.00 16.97
N GLY A 162 0.00 -7.21 17.40
CA GLY A 162 -0.14 -7.61 18.81
C GLY A 162 -1.59 -7.87 19.23
N ASP A 163 -2.49 -8.12 18.28
CA ASP A 163 -3.88 -8.52 18.53
C ASP A 163 -4.28 -9.75 17.69
N GLY A 164 -3.28 -10.56 17.30
CA GLY A 164 -3.48 -11.72 16.44
C GLY A 164 -3.67 -11.38 14.96
N THR A 165 -3.42 -10.14 14.55
CA THR A 165 -3.44 -9.70 13.15
C THR A 165 -2.11 -9.05 12.74
N SER A 166 -1.94 -8.87 11.43
CA SER A 166 -0.79 -8.20 10.83
C SER A 166 -1.21 -7.08 9.90
N HIS A 167 -0.34 -6.07 9.78
CA HIS A 167 -0.47 -4.99 8.82
C HIS A 167 0.48 -5.23 7.66
N LEU A 168 -0.09 -5.40 6.47
CA LEU A 168 0.66 -5.44 5.21
C LEU A 168 0.60 -4.06 4.57
N VAL A 169 1.76 -3.54 4.20
CA VAL A 169 1.91 -2.29 3.44
C VAL A 169 2.73 -2.56 2.20
N VAL A 170 2.25 -2.06 1.05
CA VAL A 170 3.01 -2.06 -0.20
C VAL A 170 3.07 -0.64 -0.72
N GLN A 171 4.29 -0.10 -0.82
CA GLN A 171 4.53 1.20 -1.41
C GLN A 171 4.77 1.04 -2.90
N THR A 172 3.94 1.72 -3.70
CA THR A 172 4.01 1.68 -5.16
C THR A 172 5.04 2.69 -5.64
N GLY A 173 6.15 2.25 -6.22
CA GLY A 173 7.12 3.18 -6.79
C GLY A 173 6.44 4.08 -7.82
N CYS A 174 6.42 5.39 -7.61
CA CYS A 174 5.95 6.36 -8.60
C CYS A 174 7.17 7.04 -9.24
N SER A 175 7.13 7.26 -10.55
CA SER A 175 8.02 8.15 -11.27
C SER A 175 7.19 9.32 -11.80
N ALA A 176 7.76 10.51 -11.78
CA ALA A 176 7.07 11.77 -12.11
C ALA A 176 6.51 11.87 -13.55
N LEU A 177 6.63 10.83 -14.40
CA LEU A 177 6.40 10.93 -15.84
C LEU A 177 5.17 10.19 -16.39
N ASP A 178 4.55 9.26 -15.66
CA ASP A 178 3.24 8.62 -15.98
C ASP A 178 3.18 7.26 -15.28
N ILE A 179 2.58 7.16 -14.09
CA ILE A 179 2.29 5.85 -13.49
C ILE A 179 0.80 5.76 -13.24
N ARG A 180 0.14 5.07 -14.17
CA ARG A 180 -1.31 4.86 -14.23
C ARG A 180 -1.72 3.41 -13.94
N GLU A 181 -0.77 2.57 -13.58
CA GLU A 181 -1.04 1.21 -13.14
C GLU A 181 -0.93 1.22 -11.62
N GLN A 182 -2.08 1.25 -10.96
CA GLN A 182 -2.14 1.25 -9.51
C GLN A 182 -1.78 -0.12 -8.91
N MET A 183 -1.61 -1.14 -9.76
CA MET A 183 -1.02 -2.45 -9.44
C MET A 183 -1.70 -3.15 -8.26
N LEU A 184 -3.01 -2.95 -8.14
CA LEU A 184 -3.86 -3.70 -7.22
C LEU A 184 -3.75 -5.21 -7.47
N GLY A 185 -3.56 -5.61 -8.73
CA GLY A 185 -3.31 -7.00 -9.09
C GLY A 185 -2.11 -7.62 -8.35
N PRO A 186 -0.88 -7.15 -8.60
CA PRO A 186 0.31 -7.61 -7.87
C PRO A 186 0.21 -7.49 -6.36
N PHE A 187 -0.44 -6.44 -5.84
CA PHE A 187 -0.70 -6.32 -4.40
C PHE A 187 -1.54 -7.48 -3.86
N ILE A 188 -2.69 -7.77 -4.48
CA ILE A 188 -3.56 -8.89 -4.08
C ILE A 188 -2.80 -10.21 -4.15
N GLU A 189 -1.98 -10.43 -5.18
CA GLU A 189 -1.18 -11.65 -5.32
C GLU A 189 -0.15 -11.80 -4.19
N VAL A 190 0.55 -10.71 -3.82
CA VAL A 190 1.51 -10.71 -2.71
C VAL A 190 0.78 -10.95 -1.38
N MET A 191 -0.36 -10.30 -1.19
CA MET A 191 -1.19 -10.46 -0.02
C MET A 191 -1.62 -11.92 0.17
N LEU A 192 -2.24 -12.54 -0.85
CA LEU A 192 -2.69 -13.93 -0.79
C LEU A 192 -1.52 -14.89 -0.54
N ALA A 193 -0.36 -14.63 -1.14
CA ALA A 193 0.84 -15.44 -0.94
C ALA A 193 1.48 -15.27 0.45
N LEU A 194 1.33 -14.11 1.08
CA LEU A 194 1.76 -13.88 2.47
C LEU A 194 0.77 -14.47 3.47
N GLU A 195 -0.53 -14.36 3.20
CA GLU A 195 -1.59 -14.89 4.06
C GLU A 195 -1.43 -16.38 4.33
N SER A 196 -1.04 -17.16 3.32
CA SER A 196 -0.76 -18.60 3.48
C SER A 196 0.45 -18.93 4.37
N LEU A 197 1.25 -17.93 4.75
CA LEU A 197 2.40 -18.08 5.64
C LEU A 197 2.13 -17.57 7.07
N LEU A 198 0.98 -16.95 7.31
CA LEU A 198 0.63 -16.36 8.60
C LEU A 198 0.21 -17.43 9.60
N GLN A 199 0.54 -17.16 10.86
CA GLN A 199 0.25 -18.04 11.99
C GLN A 199 -0.70 -17.33 12.95
N ALA A 200 -1.65 -18.08 13.51
CA ALA A 200 -2.53 -17.55 14.54
C ALA A 200 -1.76 -17.27 15.85
N GLY A 201 -2.23 -16.29 16.61
CA GLY A 201 -1.74 -16.05 17.98
C GLY A 201 -0.36 -15.40 18.10
N ILE A 202 0.16 -14.78 17.03
CA ILE A 202 1.42 -14.04 17.09
C ILE A 202 1.27 -12.82 18.00
N GLN A 203 2.16 -12.75 18.99
CA GLN A 203 2.34 -11.71 19.99
C GLN A 203 3.85 -11.63 20.29
N PRO A 204 4.45 -10.43 20.51
CA PRO A 204 3.86 -9.10 20.61
C PRO A 204 3.75 -8.36 19.26
N ALA A 205 3.30 -7.10 19.28
CA ALA A 205 3.34 -6.21 18.13
C ALA A 205 4.79 -5.94 17.67
N HIS A 206 4.99 -5.72 16.37
CA HIS A 206 6.27 -5.40 15.76
C HIS A 206 6.24 -3.99 15.16
N GLY A 207 7.39 -3.32 15.18
CA GLY A 207 7.61 -2.14 14.35
C GLY A 207 7.83 -2.54 12.88
N LEU A 208 7.46 -1.65 11.95
CA LEU A 208 7.84 -1.76 10.55
C LEU A 208 9.33 -1.38 10.35
N TYR A 209 9.96 -1.89 9.30
CA TYR A 209 11.36 -1.59 8.98
C TYR A 209 11.55 -0.14 8.53
N PHE A 210 10.61 0.35 7.74
CA PHE A 210 10.54 1.73 7.30
C PHE A 210 9.17 2.23 7.71
N GLN A 211 9.12 3.44 8.26
CA GLN A 211 7.85 4.09 8.51
C GLN A 211 7.16 4.34 7.17
N PRO A 212 5.97 3.76 6.92
CA PRO A 212 5.12 4.19 5.81
C PRO A 212 4.81 5.67 6.00
N ALA A 213 4.72 6.41 4.89
CA ALA A 213 4.51 7.85 4.92
C ALA A 213 3.18 8.21 5.62
N TYR A 214 2.23 7.26 5.64
CA TYR A 214 0.91 7.46 6.24
C TYR A 214 0.50 6.33 7.19
N SER A 215 1.45 5.63 7.82
CA SER A 215 1.15 4.47 8.69
C SER A 215 0.23 4.74 9.87
N HIS A 216 0.15 6.00 10.33
CA HIS A 216 -0.75 6.44 11.38
C HIS A 216 -2.23 6.52 10.95
N LEU A 217 -2.54 6.25 9.67
CA LEU A 217 -3.90 6.34 9.12
C LEU A 217 -4.85 5.18 9.46
N PHE A 218 -4.37 4.13 10.13
CA PHE A 218 -5.18 2.97 10.52
C PHE A 218 -5.19 2.93 12.04
N PHE A 219 -6.32 2.79 12.73
CA PHE A 219 -7.05 1.52 12.92
C PHE A 219 -8.52 1.67 13.39
N GLU A 220 -9.19 2.83 13.24
CA GLU A 220 -10.55 3.01 13.79
C GLU A 220 -11.72 2.67 12.84
N ALA A 221 -11.47 2.44 11.55
CA ALA A 221 -12.56 2.21 10.58
C ALA A 221 -13.29 0.85 10.72
N SER A 222 -12.87 -0.05 11.62
CA SER A 222 -13.57 -1.33 11.86
C SER A 222 -14.48 -1.35 13.10
N ALA A 223 -14.68 -0.23 13.80
CA ALA A 223 -15.62 -0.18 14.92
C ALA A 223 -17.09 0.06 14.51
N ALA A 224 -17.37 0.51 13.27
CA ALA A 224 -18.73 0.73 12.77
C ALA A 224 -19.26 -0.52 12.04
N GLY A 225 -19.42 -1.60 12.80
CA GLY A 225 -20.01 -2.86 12.37
C GLY A 225 -20.73 -3.54 13.53
N ARG A 226 -21.62 -2.80 14.20
CA ARG A 226 -22.74 -3.33 14.98
C ARG A 226 -24.00 -2.64 14.51
#